data_AF-A0A4U1M9R1-F1
#
_entry.id   AF-A0A4U1M9R1-F1
#
_cell.length_a   1.000
_cell.length_b   1.000
_cell.length_c   1.000
_cell.angle_alpha   90.00
_cell.angle_beta   90.00
_cell.angle_gamma   90.00
#
_symmetry.space_group_name_H-M   'P 1'
#
loop_
_entity.id
_entity.type
_entity.pdbx_description
1 polymer ?
#
loop_
_entity_poly.entity_id
_entity_poly.type
_entity_poly.pdbx_seq_one_letter_code
_entity_poly.pdbx_strand_id
1 'polypeptide(L)'
;MNDDLHRICFKGGVTSPGELKDSIAMLEAAGLQEVFFGSRQDLLFPLPQKSKKQLELLSEFNTNIVADRSYQNIVCSYVTADIFDMTHWLKGSTYLYLLEQFNYQPKLKINITDPKQRLVPLFSGNLNFIASEEEDYWYLNVMLPHWKNKAFYPVLIYSWDIVKIARNIEEVFTGIDNVDQLFTIINQKLETNNKNIQQPLQTPYLTFPYYEGMNRMGLDQFWLGLYWRNNRYDLKFLKEFCGFCLDNGIGKICITPWKSLIVKGIKTESRPALERFLGLNGINVRHSQLEMNWHLPVDDAEALDLKRFLVRNFDQNDISTYGLTFGISNDVGKRSHFSSIVIEKNPPPKLVADFEVRPSYNVLHFKNFDPNTDTYVVYAQDVDKVELSGLLMELSKKYFEQLHKVTAPTEEKVQLKAKEEGSTVYQCQDCFTIYDAAVGDKKNKIAKNTPFKELPSLYSCPTCEASLANFKPVKLVLAK
;
A
#
# COMPACT_ATOMS: atom_id res chain seq x y z
N MET A 1 5.61 -16.66 -11.17
CA MET A 1 5.64 -16.90 -9.71
C MET A 1 5.38 -18.37 -9.53
N ASN A 2 6.16 -19.04 -8.68
CA ASN A 2 5.90 -20.44 -8.39
C ASN A 2 4.67 -20.52 -7.47
N ASP A 3 3.49 -20.81 -8.04
CA ASP A 3 2.22 -20.84 -7.29
C ASP A 3 2.14 -22.03 -6.32
N ASP A 4 3.13 -22.92 -6.34
CA ASP A 4 3.26 -24.09 -5.48
C ASP A 4 3.81 -23.77 -4.07
N LEU A 5 4.14 -22.49 -3.79
CA LEU A 5 4.64 -22.07 -2.48
C LEU A 5 3.53 -21.97 -1.43
N HIS A 6 3.72 -22.73 -0.36
CA HIS A 6 2.95 -22.63 0.87
C HIS A 6 3.36 -21.39 1.65
N ARG A 7 2.54 -20.97 2.63
CA ARG A 7 2.86 -19.81 3.46
C ARG A 7 2.53 -19.99 4.93
N ILE A 8 3.25 -19.27 5.77
CA ILE A 8 2.87 -18.98 7.16
C ILE A 8 2.58 -17.47 7.24
N CYS A 9 1.39 -17.13 7.71
CA CYS A 9 0.94 -15.74 7.82
C CYS A 9 1.28 -15.17 9.20
N PHE A 10 2.12 -14.15 9.25
CA PHE A 10 2.38 -13.37 10.46
C PHE A 10 1.63 -12.04 10.35
N LYS A 11 0.54 -11.85 11.09
CA LYS A 11 -0.31 -10.65 10.96
C LYS A 11 0.52 -9.39 11.13
N GLY A 12 0.53 -8.52 10.12
CA GLY A 12 1.35 -7.31 10.09
C GLY A 12 2.85 -7.53 9.97
N GLY A 13 3.27 -8.75 9.62
CA GLY A 13 4.66 -9.17 9.58
C GLY A 13 5.32 -9.36 10.94
N VAL A 14 4.56 -9.32 12.03
CA VAL A 14 5.09 -9.32 13.39
C VAL A 14 5.06 -10.73 13.95
N THR A 15 6.21 -11.21 14.43
CA THR A 15 6.33 -12.49 15.12
C THR A 15 7.29 -12.38 16.29
N SER A 16 7.07 -13.21 17.32
CA SER A 16 8.06 -13.36 18.39
C SER A 16 9.21 -14.26 17.92
N PRO A 17 10.43 -14.12 18.46
CA PRO A 17 11.50 -15.07 18.16
C PRO A 17 11.14 -16.51 18.52
N GLY A 18 10.31 -16.74 19.55
CA GLY A 18 9.85 -18.08 19.93
C GLY A 18 8.96 -18.71 18.85
N GLU A 19 7.95 -17.97 18.41
CA GLU A 19 7.03 -18.40 17.34
C GLU A 19 7.75 -18.64 16.02
N LEU A 20 8.67 -17.72 15.62
CA LEU A 20 9.45 -17.90 14.41
C LEU A 20 10.40 -19.11 14.53
N LYS A 21 11.05 -19.30 15.68
CA LYS A 21 11.93 -20.45 15.93
C LYS A 21 11.18 -21.78 15.87
N ASP A 22 9.97 -21.84 16.41
CA ASP A 22 9.07 -23.00 16.32
C ASP A 22 8.67 -23.29 14.86
N SER A 23 8.24 -22.25 14.13
CA SER A 23 7.95 -22.36 12.70
C SER A 23 9.15 -22.88 11.91
N ILE A 24 10.35 -22.38 12.19
CA ILE A 24 11.58 -22.83 11.53
C ILE A 24 11.89 -24.29 11.88
N ALA A 25 11.80 -24.68 13.15
CA ALA A 25 12.06 -26.05 13.57
C ALA A 25 11.10 -27.05 12.90
N MET A 26 9.82 -26.68 12.77
CA MET A 26 8.84 -27.44 12.01
C MET A 26 9.27 -27.60 10.54
N LEU A 27 9.73 -26.53 9.88
CA LEU A 27 10.17 -26.57 8.48
C LEU A 27 11.47 -27.36 8.29
N GLU A 28 12.42 -27.27 9.24
CA GLU A 28 13.62 -28.12 9.24
C GLU A 28 13.26 -29.60 9.39
N ALA A 29 12.28 -29.95 10.23
CA ALA A 29 11.78 -31.32 10.36
C ALA A 29 11.12 -31.84 9.06
N ALA A 30 10.63 -30.92 8.22
CA ALA A 30 10.15 -31.24 6.86
C ALA A 30 11.28 -31.43 5.83
N GLY A 31 12.55 -31.26 6.23
CA GLY A 31 13.73 -31.36 5.36
C GLY A 31 14.06 -30.08 4.59
N LEU A 32 13.41 -28.95 4.91
CA LEU A 32 13.76 -27.67 4.29
C LEU A 32 15.04 -27.12 4.89
N GLN A 33 15.80 -26.40 4.07
CA GLN A 33 17.03 -25.70 4.48
C GLN A 33 16.88 -24.19 4.40
N GLU A 34 15.93 -23.72 3.59
CA GLU A 34 15.74 -22.30 3.32
C GLU A 34 14.26 -21.97 3.14
N VAL A 35 13.95 -20.69 3.34
CA VAL A 35 12.62 -20.11 3.15
C VAL A 35 12.75 -18.78 2.40
N PHE A 36 11.62 -18.26 1.95
CA PHE A 36 11.51 -16.97 1.29
C PHE A 36 10.61 -16.05 2.11
N PHE A 37 10.84 -14.74 2.04
CA PHE A 37 9.83 -13.78 2.49
C PHE A 37 8.98 -13.29 1.33
N GLY A 38 7.69 -13.11 1.60
CA GLY A 38 6.72 -12.58 0.66
C GLY A 38 6.39 -11.12 0.93
N SER A 39 5.89 -10.44 -0.10
CA SER A 39 5.56 -9.01 -0.02
C SER A 39 4.28 -8.71 0.78
N ARG A 40 3.58 -9.76 1.22
CA ARG A 40 2.49 -9.66 2.19
C ARG A 40 2.98 -9.83 3.63
N GLN A 41 4.29 -9.68 3.86
CA GLN A 41 4.94 -9.89 5.16
C GLN A 41 4.71 -11.31 5.71
N ASP A 42 4.67 -12.29 4.81
CA ASP A 42 4.51 -13.71 5.09
C ASP A 42 5.82 -14.46 4.83
N LEU A 43 5.93 -15.65 5.42
CA LEU A 43 7.03 -16.60 5.14
C LEU A 43 6.52 -17.64 4.14
N LEU A 44 7.30 -17.90 3.10
CA LEU A 44 6.94 -18.71 1.95
C LEU A 44 7.96 -19.84 1.77
N PHE A 45 7.48 -21.02 1.39
CA PHE A 45 8.33 -22.20 1.22
C PHE A 45 7.67 -23.26 0.32
N PRO A 46 8.48 -24.06 -0.38
CA PRO A 46 7.96 -25.25 -1.06
C PRO A 46 7.64 -26.31 -0.01
N LEU A 47 6.55 -27.06 -0.19
CA LEU A 47 6.24 -28.20 0.67
C LEU A 47 5.65 -29.35 -0.16
N PRO A 48 6.13 -30.59 -0.02
CA PRO A 48 5.45 -31.75 -0.59
C PRO A 48 4.05 -31.92 0.01
N GLN A 49 3.01 -32.07 -0.81
CA GLN A 49 1.60 -32.07 -0.38
C GLN A 49 1.26 -33.08 0.75
N LYS A 50 2.04 -34.15 0.94
CA LYS A 50 1.76 -35.22 1.92
C LYS A 50 2.17 -34.89 3.36
N SER A 51 2.86 -33.78 3.62
CA SER A 51 3.45 -33.53 4.95
C SER A 51 2.72 -32.48 5.80
N LYS A 52 1.78 -31.71 5.23
CA LYS A 52 1.20 -30.52 5.88
C LYS A 52 0.64 -30.79 7.29
N LYS A 53 -0.35 -31.70 7.41
CA LYS A 53 -1.04 -31.95 8.69
C LYS A 53 -0.12 -32.51 9.78
N GLN A 54 0.88 -33.30 9.38
CA GLN A 54 1.86 -33.85 10.32
C GLN A 54 2.77 -32.75 10.87
N LEU A 55 3.13 -31.76 10.04
CA LEU A 55 3.98 -30.64 10.44
C LEU A 55 3.26 -29.68 11.37
N GLU A 56 2.00 -29.34 11.08
CA GLU A 56 1.21 -28.45 11.95
C GLU A 56 1.06 -29.01 13.37
N LEU A 57 1.03 -30.34 13.53
CA LEU A 57 0.99 -31.01 14.83
C LEU A 57 2.31 -30.92 15.62
N LEU A 58 3.42 -30.57 14.98
CA LEU A 58 4.72 -30.39 15.64
C LEU A 58 4.87 -28.98 16.24
N SER A 59 4.04 -28.03 15.84
CA SER A 59 4.15 -26.64 16.27
C SER A 59 3.51 -26.43 17.65
N GLU A 60 4.28 -25.87 18.58
CA GLU A 60 3.78 -25.50 19.90
C GLU A 60 2.90 -24.23 19.86
N PHE A 61 3.05 -23.42 18.81
CA PHE A 61 2.32 -22.15 18.62
C PHE A 61 1.07 -22.27 17.73
N ASN A 62 0.63 -23.48 17.39
CA ASN A 62 -0.47 -23.73 16.44
C ASN A 62 -0.25 -23.05 15.08
N THR A 63 0.99 -23.10 14.58
CA THR A 63 1.36 -22.51 13.29
C THR A 63 0.52 -23.15 12.17
N ASN A 64 -0.26 -22.33 11.47
CA ASN A 64 -1.10 -22.77 10.35
C ASN A 64 -0.35 -22.60 9.03
N ILE A 65 -0.18 -23.69 8.28
CA ILE A 65 0.39 -23.67 6.94
C ILE A 65 -0.73 -23.43 5.94
N VAL A 66 -0.62 -22.37 5.15
CA VAL A 66 -1.67 -21.96 4.23
C VAL A 66 -1.25 -22.35 2.82
N ALA A 67 -1.91 -23.35 2.26
CA ALA A 67 -1.69 -23.80 0.88
C ALA A 67 -2.58 -23.04 -0.11
N ASP A 68 -3.82 -22.72 0.29
CA ASP A 68 -4.75 -21.95 -0.53
C ASP A 68 -4.31 -20.48 -0.59
N ARG A 69 -3.85 -20.06 -1.77
CA ARG A 69 -3.35 -18.70 -2.02
C ARG A 69 -4.45 -17.64 -2.04
N SER A 70 -5.74 -18.03 -2.00
CA SER A 70 -6.85 -17.10 -1.86
C SER A 70 -6.80 -16.36 -0.52
N TYR A 71 -6.35 -17.03 0.54
CA TYR A 71 -6.11 -16.40 1.83
C TYR A 71 -4.85 -15.52 1.80
N GLN A 72 -4.98 -14.34 2.42
CA GLN A 72 -3.96 -13.30 2.43
C GLN A 72 -3.52 -12.99 3.85
N ASN A 73 -2.26 -12.58 3.99
CA ASN A 73 -1.79 -11.98 5.22
C ASN A 73 -2.12 -10.47 5.26
N ILE A 74 -2.23 -9.93 6.47
CA ILE A 74 -2.42 -8.49 6.71
C ILE A 74 -1.06 -7.80 6.65
N VAL A 75 -0.97 -6.72 5.89
CA VAL A 75 0.24 -5.89 5.83
C VAL A 75 0.10 -4.69 6.74
N CYS A 76 1.14 -4.37 7.51
CA CYS A 76 1.09 -3.38 8.56
C CYS A 76 2.37 -2.53 8.61
N SER A 77 2.22 -1.24 8.89
CA SER A 77 3.32 -0.30 9.15
C SER A 77 3.95 -0.46 10.55
N TYR A 78 3.57 -1.47 11.34
CA TYR A 78 4.24 -1.76 12.61
C TYR A 78 5.76 -1.93 12.48
N VAL A 79 6.21 -2.49 11.36
CA VAL A 79 7.65 -2.72 11.10
C VAL A 79 8.46 -1.42 11.15
N THR A 80 7.86 -0.28 10.80
CA THR A 80 8.51 1.05 10.86
C THR A 80 8.16 1.86 12.10
N ALA A 81 7.20 1.40 12.91
CA ALA A 81 6.84 2.08 14.14
C ALA A 81 8.08 2.24 15.04
N ASP A 82 8.28 3.46 15.55
CA ASP A 82 9.41 3.88 16.39
C ASP A 82 10.77 3.95 15.65
N ILE A 83 10.81 3.74 14.32
CA ILE A 83 12.01 3.86 13.47
C ILE A 83 11.94 5.07 12.55
N PHE A 84 10.80 5.28 11.89
CA PHE A 84 10.59 6.39 10.96
C PHE A 84 9.51 7.35 11.48
N ASP A 85 9.32 8.45 10.76
CA ASP A 85 8.25 9.40 11.02
C ASP A 85 6.89 8.69 11.08
N MET A 86 6.08 9.14 12.02
CA MET A 86 4.82 8.49 12.37
C MET A 86 3.72 9.51 12.61
N THR A 87 2.49 9.11 12.33
CA THR A 87 1.30 9.80 12.75
C THR A 87 1.24 9.81 14.27
N HIS A 88 0.98 10.98 14.87
CA HIS A 88 1.30 11.26 16.28
C HIS A 88 0.66 10.28 17.28
N TRP A 89 -0.59 9.88 17.01
CA TRP A 89 -1.37 8.96 17.84
C TRP A 89 -1.09 7.48 17.54
N LEU A 90 -0.46 7.16 16.40
CA LEU A 90 -0.38 5.80 15.88
C LEU A 90 0.83 5.02 16.43
N LYS A 91 0.80 4.71 17.73
CA LYS A 91 1.89 4.00 18.43
C LYS A 91 1.95 2.52 18.04
N GLY A 92 3.10 1.89 18.32
CA GLY A 92 3.29 0.45 18.11
C GLY A 92 2.24 -0.42 18.82
N SER A 93 1.77 -0.02 20.00
CA SER A 93 0.69 -0.71 20.74
C SER A 93 -0.64 -0.71 20.00
N THR A 94 -1.01 0.41 19.37
CA THR A 94 -2.26 0.55 18.60
C THR A 94 -2.32 -0.47 17.47
N TYR A 95 -1.23 -0.63 16.71
CA TYR A 95 -1.14 -1.65 15.68
C TYR A 95 -1.32 -3.07 16.21
N LEU A 96 -0.64 -3.40 17.31
CA LEU A 96 -0.66 -4.76 17.85
C LEU A 96 -2.05 -5.14 18.35
N TYR A 97 -2.69 -4.25 19.12
CA TYR A 97 -4.06 -4.48 19.60
C TYR A 97 -5.03 -4.66 18.42
N LEU A 98 -4.88 -3.84 17.37
CA LEU A 98 -5.71 -3.97 16.18
C LEU A 98 -5.45 -5.30 15.44
N LEU A 99 -4.20 -5.73 15.29
CA LEU A 99 -3.84 -7.00 14.65
C LEU A 99 -4.35 -8.21 15.46
N GLU A 100 -4.37 -8.13 16.79
CA GLU A 100 -4.91 -9.16 17.68
C GLU A 100 -6.41 -9.36 17.49
N GLN A 101 -7.16 -8.30 17.18
CA GLN A 101 -8.60 -8.39 16.94
C GLN A 101 -8.98 -9.18 15.67
N PHE A 102 -8.06 -9.34 14.71
CA PHE A 102 -8.30 -10.17 13.52
C PHE A 102 -8.33 -11.66 13.89
N ASN A 103 -9.49 -12.13 14.32
CA ASN A 103 -9.76 -13.54 14.68
C ASN A 103 -10.27 -14.38 13.49
N TYR A 104 -9.99 -13.96 12.26
CA TYR A 104 -10.25 -14.73 11.03
C TYR A 104 -9.09 -14.55 10.05
N GLN A 105 -9.02 -15.42 9.04
CA GLN A 105 -8.03 -15.32 7.98
C GLN A 105 -8.63 -14.65 6.74
N PRO A 106 -8.20 -13.43 6.37
CA PRO A 106 -8.79 -12.71 5.24
C PRO A 106 -8.50 -13.36 3.90
N LYS A 107 -9.43 -13.25 2.95
CA LYS A 107 -9.23 -13.50 1.51
C LYS A 107 -8.92 -12.22 0.74
N LEU A 108 -9.45 -11.09 1.19
CA LEU A 108 -9.09 -9.78 0.68
C LEU A 108 -7.73 -9.37 1.25
N LYS A 109 -6.89 -8.72 0.42
CA LYS A 109 -5.62 -8.15 0.88
C LYS A 109 -5.91 -6.92 1.73
N ILE A 110 -5.58 -6.97 3.01
CA ILE A 110 -5.78 -5.85 3.95
C ILE A 110 -4.45 -5.18 4.27
N ASN A 111 -4.41 -3.85 4.18
CA ASN A 111 -3.27 -3.02 4.57
C ASN A 111 -3.68 -2.08 5.70
N ILE A 112 -2.79 -1.89 6.67
CA ILE A 112 -2.98 -1.02 7.84
C ILE A 112 -1.72 -0.16 7.96
N THR A 113 -1.82 1.08 7.49
CA THR A 113 -0.63 1.84 7.09
C THR A 113 -0.62 3.27 7.61
N ASP A 114 0.58 3.76 7.89
CA ASP A 114 0.85 5.16 8.20
C ASP A 114 1.29 5.89 6.92
N PRO A 115 0.66 7.01 6.53
CA PRO A 115 1.09 7.79 5.36
C PRO A 115 2.39 8.56 5.58
N LYS A 116 2.90 8.67 6.82
CA LYS A 116 4.14 9.38 7.15
C LYS A 116 5.41 8.53 6.98
N GLN A 117 5.27 7.31 6.48
CA GLN A 117 6.39 6.42 6.14
C GLN A 117 6.29 5.95 4.68
N ARG A 118 7.39 5.44 4.12
CA ARG A 118 7.43 4.93 2.73
C ARG A 118 7.81 3.45 2.58
N LEU A 119 8.23 2.78 3.65
CA LEU A 119 8.66 1.37 3.56
C LEU A 119 7.48 0.43 3.26
N VAL A 120 6.33 0.67 3.87
CA VAL A 120 5.13 -0.15 3.70
C VAL A 120 4.17 0.54 2.73
N PRO A 121 3.80 -0.11 1.61
CA PRO A 121 3.03 0.52 0.54
C PRO A 121 1.56 0.72 0.92
N LEU A 122 1.05 1.94 0.72
CA LEU A 122 -0.31 2.33 1.12
C LEU A 122 -1.40 1.58 0.33
N PHE A 123 -1.27 1.52 -1.01
CA PHE A 123 -2.36 1.09 -1.90
C PHE A 123 -2.16 -0.31 -2.51
N SER A 124 -1.39 -1.19 -1.88
CA SER A 124 -1.07 -2.52 -2.44
C SER A 124 -2.11 -3.61 -2.18
N GLY A 125 -3.15 -3.31 -1.38
CA GLY A 125 -4.20 -4.22 -0.96
C GLY A 125 -5.56 -3.94 -1.62
N ASN A 126 -6.54 -4.77 -1.31
CA ASN A 126 -7.94 -4.56 -1.67
C ASN A 126 -8.62 -3.59 -0.69
N LEU A 127 -8.27 -3.68 0.60
CA LEU A 127 -8.74 -2.79 1.65
C LEU A 127 -7.51 -2.13 2.28
N ASN A 128 -7.36 -0.83 2.05
CA ASN A 128 -6.20 -0.06 2.49
C ASN A 128 -6.63 0.95 3.55
N PHE A 129 -6.45 0.59 4.82
CA PHE A 129 -6.66 1.46 5.96
C PHE A 129 -5.42 2.34 6.13
N ILE A 130 -5.60 3.66 6.00
CA ILE A 130 -4.52 4.65 6.02
C ILE A 130 -4.81 5.65 7.12
N ALA A 131 -3.88 5.80 8.06
CA ALA A 131 -4.06 6.63 9.24
C ALA A 131 -4.39 8.09 8.85
N SER A 132 -5.38 8.67 9.51
CA SER A 132 -5.72 10.09 9.33
C SER A 132 -5.02 10.97 10.37
N GLU A 133 -5.08 12.28 10.18
CA GLU A 133 -4.63 13.22 11.20
C GLU A 133 -5.55 13.24 12.43
N GLU A 134 -6.80 12.77 12.28
CA GLU A 134 -7.71 12.58 13.40
C GLU A 134 -7.35 11.32 14.19
N GLU A 135 -7.23 11.48 15.52
CA GLU A 135 -6.86 10.42 16.44
C GLU A 135 -7.82 9.22 16.39
N ASP A 136 -7.26 8.03 16.21
CA ASP A 136 -7.98 6.76 16.06
C ASP A 136 -8.88 6.64 14.81
N TYR A 137 -8.69 7.50 13.81
CA TYR A 137 -9.48 7.46 12.58
C TYR A 137 -8.62 7.18 11.35
N TRP A 138 -9.19 6.42 10.42
CA TRP A 138 -8.52 5.91 9.23
C TRP A 138 -9.33 6.21 7.98
N TYR A 139 -8.67 6.63 6.92
CA TYR A 139 -9.22 6.53 5.57
C TYR A 139 -9.26 5.06 5.15
N LEU A 140 -10.26 4.69 4.37
CA LEU A 140 -10.29 3.39 3.70
C LEU A 140 -10.30 3.60 2.18
N ASN A 141 -9.22 3.18 1.52
CA ASN A 141 -9.20 3.03 0.07
C ASN A 141 -9.55 1.58 -0.31
N VAL A 142 -10.47 1.43 -1.26
CA VAL A 142 -11.05 0.14 -1.66
C VAL A 142 -10.76 -0.13 -3.13
N MET A 143 -10.20 -1.30 -3.41
CA MET A 143 -10.00 -1.86 -4.75
C MET A 143 -10.41 -3.34 -4.73
N LEU A 144 -11.70 -3.62 -4.92
CA LEU A 144 -12.20 -4.99 -4.93
C LEU A 144 -11.75 -5.75 -6.20
N PRO A 145 -11.62 -7.08 -6.15
CA PRO A 145 -11.01 -7.85 -7.24
C PRO A 145 -11.64 -7.66 -8.64
N HIS A 146 -12.94 -7.41 -8.71
CA HIS A 146 -13.70 -7.19 -9.94
C HIS A 146 -13.85 -5.71 -10.32
N TRP A 147 -13.39 -4.79 -9.47
CA TRP A 147 -13.44 -3.36 -9.76
C TRP A 147 -12.36 -2.94 -10.74
N LYS A 148 -12.67 -1.95 -11.57
CA LYS A 148 -11.71 -1.36 -12.52
C LYS A 148 -10.86 -0.26 -11.89
N ASN A 149 -11.46 0.52 -11.00
CA ASN A 149 -10.83 1.66 -10.36
C ASN A 149 -11.04 1.57 -8.85
N LYS A 150 -10.04 2.05 -8.11
CA LYS A 150 -10.14 2.21 -6.67
C LYS A 150 -11.02 3.40 -6.29
N ALA A 151 -11.61 3.36 -5.10
CA ALA A 151 -12.39 4.45 -4.55
C ALA A 151 -12.13 4.61 -3.05
N PHE A 152 -12.38 5.79 -2.51
CA PHE A 152 -12.34 6.01 -1.06
C PHE A 152 -13.71 5.78 -0.46
N TYR A 153 -13.72 5.06 0.67
CA TYR A 153 -14.88 4.94 1.53
C TYR A 153 -15.28 6.34 2.04
N PRO A 154 -16.57 6.71 2.06
CA PRO A 154 -16.99 8.11 2.18
C PRO A 154 -16.83 8.71 3.57
N VAL A 155 -16.39 7.92 4.56
CA VAL A 155 -16.21 8.32 5.95
C VAL A 155 -14.89 7.80 6.50
N LEU A 156 -14.37 8.47 7.51
CA LEU A 156 -13.30 7.95 8.34
C LEU A 156 -13.81 6.83 9.24
N ILE A 157 -13.01 5.76 9.32
CA ILE A 157 -13.31 4.57 10.10
C ILE A 157 -12.54 4.61 11.41
N TYR A 158 -13.23 4.39 12.51
CA TYR A 158 -12.63 4.28 13.83
C TYR A 158 -11.76 3.02 13.96
N SER A 159 -10.61 3.11 14.63
CA SER A 159 -9.62 2.03 14.80
C SER A 159 -10.26 0.69 15.18
N TRP A 160 -11.17 0.69 16.16
CA TRP A 160 -11.78 -0.53 16.70
C TRP A 160 -12.94 -1.07 15.85
N ASP A 161 -13.28 -0.37 14.76
CA ASP A 161 -14.29 -0.78 13.79
C ASP A 161 -13.67 -1.43 12.54
N ILE A 162 -12.34 -1.37 12.38
CA ILE A 162 -11.62 -1.87 11.21
C ILE A 162 -11.89 -3.36 10.97
N VAL A 163 -11.78 -4.20 12.01
CA VAL A 163 -11.91 -5.65 11.85
C VAL A 163 -13.34 -6.04 11.46
N LYS A 164 -14.34 -5.45 12.12
CA LYS A 164 -15.75 -5.74 11.82
C LYS A 164 -16.13 -5.27 10.42
N ILE A 165 -15.67 -4.09 10.00
CA ILE A 165 -15.91 -3.57 8.66
C ILE A 165 -15.22 -4.46 7.62
N ALA A 166 -13.93 -4.77 7.79
CA ALA A 166 -13.19 -5.60 6.85
C ALA A 166 -13.84 -6.97 6.64
N ARG A 167 -14.28 -7.62 7.73
CA ARG A 167 -15.01 -8.90 7.65
C ARG A 167 -16.31 -8.77 6.87
N ASN A 168 -17.13 -7.77 7.18
CA ASN A 168 -18.42 -7.60 6.53
C ASN A 168 -18.27 -7.23 5.06
N ILE A 169 -17.22 -6.48 4.68
CA ILE A 169 -16.88 -6.25 3.27
C ILE A 169 -16.56 -7.58 2.59
N GLU A 170 -15.73 -8.42 3.20
CA GLU A 170 -15.36 -9.73 2.64
C GLU A 170 -16.56 -10.68 2.46
N GLU A 171 -17.61 -10.56 3.27
CA GLU A 171 -18.84 -11.33 3.11
C GLU A 171 -19.70 -10.90 1.91
N VAL A 172 -19.63 -9.62 1.52
CA VAL A 172 -20.55 -9.04 0.52
C VAL A 172 -19.88 -8.66 -0.79
N PHE A 173 -18.54 -8.55 -0.85
CA PHE A 173 -17.83 -7.84 -1.92
C PHE A 173 -18.17 -8.31 -3.34
N THR A 174 -18.50 -9.59 -3.54
CA THR A 174 -18.77 -10.16 -4.86
C THR A 174 -20.00 -9.55 -5.56
N GLY A 175 -20.95 -9.00 -4.79
CA GLY A 175 -22.17 -8.37 -5.31
C GLY A 175 -22.16 -6.83 -5.29
N ILE A 176 -20.99 -6.21 -5.09
CA ILE A 176 -20.85 -4.77 -4.90
C ILE A 176 -20.15 -4.14 -6.10
N ASP A 177 -20.79 -3.21 -6.79
CA ASP A 177 -20.23 -2.58 -7.99
C ASP A 177 -19.44 -1.30 -7.73
N ASN A 178 -19.74 -0.59 -6.63
CA ASN A 178 -19.12 0.68 -6.28
C ASN A 178 -19.12 0.95 -4.77
N VAL A 179 -18.41 2.01 -4.36
CA VAL A 179 -18.20 2.33 -2.94
C VAL A 179 -19.44 2.86 -2.24
N ASP A 180 -20.37 3.51 -2.95
CA ASP A 180 -21.62 4.02 -2.37
C ASP A 180 -22.57 2.88 -2.02
N GLN A 181 -22.65 1.87 -2.89
CA GLN A 181 -23.37 0.63 -2.61
C GLN A 181 -22.73 -0.11 -1.43
N LEU A 182 -21.39 -0.18 -1.39
CA LEU A 182 -20.67 -0.79 -0.27
C LEU A 182 -21.03 -0.10 1.05
N PHE A 183 -20.93 1.23 1.09
CA PHE A 183 -21.21 2.04 2.26
C PHE A 183 -22.65 1.85 2.76
N THR A 184 -23.61 1.83 1.84
CA THR A 184 -25.03 1.61 2.15
C THR A 184 -25.25 0.24 2.81
N ILE A 185 -24.69 -0.82 2.24
CA ILE A 185 -24.86 -2.19 2.76
C ILE A 185 -24.17 -2.37 4.11
N ILE A 186 -22.96 -1.81 4.28
CA ILE A 186 -22.24 -1.90 5.54
C ILE A 186 -22.98 -1.14 6.66
N ASN A 187 -23.49 0.05 6.39
CA ASN A 187 -24.26 0.82 7.39
C ASN A 187 -25.61 0.19 7.75
N GLN A 188 -26.20 -0.61 6.85
CA GLN A 188 -27.42 -1.38 7.18
C GLN A 188 -27.13 -2.57 8.09
N LYS A 189 -25.91 -3.12 8.04
CA LYS A 189 -25.49 -4.30 8.81
C LYS A 189 -24.83 -3.96 10.14
N LEU A 190 -24.12 -2.84 10.20
CA LEU A 190 -23.24 -2.51 11.32
C LEU A 190 -23.54 -1.13 11.90
N GLU A 191 -23.51 -1.06 13.23
CA GLU A 191 -23.37 0.20 13.94
C GLU A 191 -21.87 0.53 14.06
N THR A 192 -21.46 1.68 13.51
CA THR A 192 -20.06 2.11 13.43
C THR A 192 -19.87 3.54 13.92
N ASN A 193 -18.75 3.81 14.58
CA ASN A 193 -18.38 5.13 15.10
C ASN A 193 -17.64 5.96 14.03
N ASN A 194 -18.26 6.18 12.87
CA ASN A 194 -17.63 6.86 11.74
C ASN A 194 -17.59 8.38 11.91
N LYS A 195 -16.65 9.04 11.21
CA LYS A 195 -16.61 10.51 11.08
C LYS A 195 -16.64 10.95 9.63
N ASN A 196 -17.20 12.13 9.37
CA ASN A 196 -17.12 12.75 8.05
C ASN A 196 -15.67 13.13 7.73
N ILE A 197 -15.29 12.96 6.46
CA ILE A 197 -13.98 13.36 5.97
C ILE A 197 -13.94 14.90 5.86
N GLN A 198 -13.21 15.56 6.76
CA GLN A 198 -13.02 17.02 6.71
C GLN A 198 -11.92 17.43 5.72
N GLN A 199 -10.85 16.62 5.65
CA GLN A 199 -9.73 16.83 4.75
C GLN A 199 -9.45 15.54 3.96
N PRO A 200 -9.18 15.60 2.66
CA PRO A 200 -8.79 14.42 1.90
C PRO A 200 -7.43 13.89 2.38
N LEU A 201 -7.19 12.59 2.20
CA LEU A 201 -5.91 11.97 2.52
C LEU A 201 -4.76 12.74 1.85
N GLN A 202 -3.81 13.18 2.66
CA GLN A 202 -2.54 13.74 2.20
C GLN A 202 -1.46 12.67 2.30
N THR A 203 -0.79 12.40 1.19
CA THR A 203 0.37 11.50 1.13
C THR A 203 1.61 12.32 0.79
N PRO A 204 2.40 12.79 1.77
CA PRO A 204 3.61 13.55 1.47
C PRO A 204 4.58 12.71 0.66
N TYR A 205 5.27 13.34 -0.31
CA TYR A 205 6.38 12.67 -0.97
C TYR A 205 7.52 12.48 0.04
N LEU A 206 7.91 11.24 0.25
CA LEU A 206 9.07 10.85 1.05
C LEU A 206 10.05 10.12 0.15
N THR A 207 11.35 10.21 0.37
CA THR A 207 12.32 9.34 -0.33
C THR A 207 12.27 7.93 0.27
N PHE A 208 12.50 6.90 -0.55
CA PHE A 208 12.54 5.53 -0.03
C PHE A 208 13.69 5.38 0.99
N PRO A 209 13.43 4.92 2.22
CA PRO A 209 14.42 4.96 3.28
C PRO A 209 15.49 3.89 3.12
N TYR A 210 16.67 4.13 3.65
CA TYR A 210 17.63 3.05 3.91
C TYR A 210 17.19 2.31 5.18
N TYR A 211 16.95 1.00 5.06
CA TYR A 211 16.39 0.19 6.15
C TYR A 211 17.23 -1.05 6.49
N GLU A 212 18.49 -1.14 6.05
CA GLU A 212 19.40 -2.24 6.40
C GLU A 212 20.43 -1.82 7.44
N GLY A 213 21.03 -2.79 8.12
CA GLY A 213 22.19 -2.57 8.98
C GLY A 213 21.78 -2.27 10.40
N MET A 214 22.82 -2.06 11.23
CA MET A 214 22.66 -1.69 12.62
C MET A 214 22.47 -0.18 12.73
N ASN A 215 21.30 0.26 13.15
CA ASN A 215 20.90 1.65 13.21
C ASN A 215 20.46 2.02 14.62
N ARG A 216 20.71 3.27 15.03
CA ARG A 216 20.31 3.73 16.37
C ARG A 216 18.79 3.88 16.47
N MET A 217 18.27 3.56 17.65
CA MET A 217 16.89 3.71 18.07
C MET A 217 16.87 4.40 19.44
N GLY A 218 16.65 5.70 19.48
CA GLY A 218 16.79 6.47 20.73
C GLY A 218 18.23 6.46 21.27
N LEU A 219 18.37 6.52 22.60
CA LEU A 219 19.68 6.66 23.27
C LEU A 219 20.44 5.32 23.39
N ASP A 220 19.76 4.27 23.87
CA ASP A 220 20.39 3.02 24.31
C ASP A 220 19.91 1.76 23.57
N GLN A 221 19.23 1.95 22.44
CA GLN A 221 18.74 0.86 21.62
C GLN A 221 19.17 1.02 20.16
N PHE A 222 19.14 -0.11 19.46
CA PHE A 222 19.37 -0.23 18.05
C PHE A 222 18.24 -1.03 17.41
N TRP A 223 18.12 -0.88 16.11
CA TRP A 223 17.37 -1.81 15.27
C TRP A 223 18.28 -2.31 14.16
N LEU A 224 18.04 -3.55 13.73
CA LEU A 224 18.82 -4.25 12.73
C LEU A 224 17.92 -4.61 11.55
N GLY A 225 18.25 -4.13 10.37
CA GLY A 225 17.67 -4.61 9.11
C GLY A 225 18.57 -5.63 8.44
N LEU A 226 18.00 -6.73 7.95
CA LEU A 226 18.73 -7.80 7.25
C LEU A 226 18.06 -8.14 5.91
N TYR A 227 18.86 -8.14 4.84
CA TYR A 227 18.42 -8.37 3.48
C TYR A 227 19.29 -9.39 2.74
N TRP A 228 18.68 -10.27 1.96
CA TRP A 228 19.36 -11.23 1.09
C TRP A 228 19.01 -10.99 -0.37
N ARG A 229 20.05 -10.85 -1.22
CA ARG A 229 19.91 -10.53 -2.65
C ARG A 229 18.98 -11.47 -3.42
N ASN A 230 18.97 -12.75 -3.05
CA ASN A 230 18.21 -13.83 -3.69
C ASN A 230 16.91 -14.18 -2.95
N ASN A 231 16.59 -13.50 -1.84
CA ASN A 231 15.47 -13.81 -0.97
C ASN A 231 15.44 -15.26 -0.43
N ARG A 232 16.60 -15.95 -0.40
CA ARG A 232 16.72 -17.30 0.20
C ARG A 232 17.34 -17.16 1.58
N TYR A 233 16.54 -17.42 2.61
CA TYR A 233 16.92 -17.29 4.00
C TYR A 233 17.21 -18.65 4.60
N ASP A 234 18.45 -18.87 5.02
CA ASP A 234 18.90 -20.11 5.64
C ASP A 234 18.20 -20.34 6.99
N LEU A 235 17.58 -21.50 7.15
CA LEU A 235 16.80 -21.85 8.34
C LEU A 235 17.67 -21.98 9.58
N LYS A 236 18.87 -22.55 9.45
CA LYS A 236 19.81 -22.71 10.56
C LYS A 236 20.19 -21.34 11.13
N PHE A 237 20.59 -20.41 10.28
CA PHE A 237 20.88 -19.03 10.68
C PHE A 237 19.67 -18.38 11.35
N LEU A 238 18.48 -18.45 10.75
CA LEU A 238 17.28 -17.83 11.33
C LEU A 238 16.96 -18.43 12.70
N LYS A 239 17.13 -19.74 12.90
CA LYS A 239 16.90 -20.43 14.17
C LYS A 239 17.88 -19.98 15.25
N GLU A 240 19.17 -19.91 14.92
CA GLU A 240 20.21 -19.41 15.82
C GLU A 240 19.99 -17.93 16.15
N PHE A 241 19.59 -17.12 15.16
CA PHE A 241 19.27 -15.71 15.35
C PHE A 241 18.05 -15.50 16.25
N CYS A 242 17.01 -16.35 16.12
CA CYS A 242 15.90 -16.34 17.06
C CYS A 242 16.37 -16.70 18.48
N GLY A 243 17.29 -17.67 18.62
CA GLY A 243 17.94 -17.99 19.90
C GLY A 243 18.64 -16.77 20.51
N PHE A 244 19.47 -16.09 19.73
CA PHE A 244 20.11 -14.84 20.14
C PHE A 244 19.09 -13.79 20.60
N CYS A 245 17.98 -13.63 19.88
CA CYS A 245 16.93 -12.68 20.25
C CYS A 245 16.30 -13.03 21.60
N LEU A 246 15.99 -14.30 21.84
CA LEU A 246 15.44 -14.77 23.12
C LEU A 246 16.42 -14.50 24.28
N ASP A 247 17.68 -14.87 24.11
CA ASP A 247 18.72 -14.72 25.13
C ASP A 247 18.98 -13.25 25.51
N ASN A 248 18.67 -12.32 24.59
CA ASN A 248 18.87 -10.88 24.79
C ASN A 248 17.56 -10.12 25.05
N GLY A 249 16.44 -10.81 25.29
CA GLY A 249 15.15 -10.18 25.61
C GLY A 249 14.54 -9.37 24.47
N ILE A 250 14.90 -9.67 23.22
CA ILE A 250 14.32 -9.04 22.03
C ILE A 250 12.98 -9.73 21.76
N GLY A 251 11.88 -9.00 21.85
CA GLY A 251 10.55 -9.62 21.81
C GLY A 251 9.96 -9.83 20.41
N LYS A 252 10.48 -9.14 19.38
CA LYS A 252 9.81 -9.09 18.06
C LYS A 252 10.78 -9.05 16.88
N ILE A 253 10.40 -9.80 15.85
CA ILE A 253 11.01 -9.82 14.53
C ILE A 253 9.92 -9.42 13.53
N CYS A 254 10.25 -8.51 12.62
CA CYS A 254 9.31 -7.95 11.66
C CYS A 254 9.74 -8.29 10.22
N ILE A 255 8.85 -8.91 9.45
CA ILE A 255 9.05 -9.13 8.01
C ILE A 255 8.59 -7.88 7.25
N THR A 256 9.37 -7.42 6.28
CA THR A 256 9.03 -6.25 5.45
C THR A 256 8.33 -6.67 4.14
N PRO A 257 7.55 -5.79 3.51
CA PRO A 257 7.04 -6.01 2.14
C PRO A 257 8.14 -6.14 1.08
N TRP A 258 9.37 -5.71 1.41
CA TRP A 258 10.58 -5.79 0.59
C TRP A 258 11.36 -7.09 0.81
N LYS A 259 10.71 -8.09 1.42
CA LYS A 259 11.23 -9.46 1.59
C LYS A 259 12.54 -9.46 2.39
N SER A 260 12.51 -8.71 3.49
CA SER A 260 13.62 -8.54 4.42
C SER A 260 13.13 -8.66 5.87
N LEU A 261 14.05 -8.67 6.83
CA LEU A 261 13.74 -8.67 8.25
C LEU A 261 14.20 -7.38 8.92
N ILE A 262 13.43 -6.92 9.91
CA ILE A 262 13.80 -5.87 10.84
C ILE A 262 13.59 -6.36 12.28
N VAL A 263 14.60 -6.17 13.12
CA VAL A 263 14.55 -6.48 14.55
C VAL A 263 14.78 -5.20 15.34
N LYS A 264 13.90 -4.89 16.28
CA LYS A 264 13.87 -3.62 17.02
C LYS A 264 14.21 -3.82 18.49
N GLY A 265 14.67 -2.76 19.16
CA GLY A 265 14.91 -2.78 20.61
C GLY A 265 16.15 -3.58 21.02
N ILE A 266 17.15 -3.68 20.14
CA ILE A 266 18.43 -4.33 20.44
C ILE A 266 19.20 -3.42 21.40
N LYS A 267 19.47 -3.89 22.61
CA LYS A 267 20.20 -3.10 23.60
C LYS A 267 21.65 -2.88 23.19
N THR A 268 22.22 -1.73 23.58
CA THR A 268 23.64 -1.42 23.35
C THR A 268 24.58 -2.52 23.84
N GLU A 269 24.29 -3.14 24.99
CA GLU A 269 25.09 -4.22 25.59
C GLU A 269 25.14 -5.50 24.73
N SER A 270 24.09 -5.80 23.96
CA SER A 270 24.00 -6.98 23.10
C SER A 270 24.72 -6.82 21.76
N ARG A 271 25.06 -5.58 21.38
CA ARG A 271 25.56 -5.24 20.05
C ARG A 271 26.88 -5.95 19.68
N PRO A 272 27.93 -5.98 20.53
CA PRO A 272 29.18 -6.66 20.17
C PRO A 272 29.00 -8.15 19.90
N ALA A 273 28.16 -8.82 20.70
CA ALA A 273 27.84 -10.23 20.52
C ALA A 273 27.08 -10.46 19.19
N LEU A 274 26.14 -9.57 18.86
CA LEU A 274 25.41 -9.63 17.60
C LEU A 274 26.31 -9.40 16.38
N GLU A 275 27.18 -8.41 16.41
CA GLU A 275 28.14 -8.14 15.32
C GLU A 275 29.04 -9.36 15.07
N ARG A 276 29.53 -9.99 16.15
CA ARG A 276 30.30 -11.24 16.05
C ARG A 276 29.45 -12.39 15.48
N PHE A 277 28.22 -12.55 15.94
CA PHE A 277 27.29 -13.59 15.43
C PHE A 277 27.03 -13.44 13.93
N LEU A 278 26.75 -12.22 13.46
CA LEU A 278 26.53 -11.92 12.04
C LEU A 278 27.80 -12.18 11.21
N GLY A 279 28.96 -11.74 11.71
CA GLY A 279 30.24 -11.94 11.03
C GLY A 279 30.63 -13.41 10.90
N LEU A 280 30.44 -14.22 11.95
CA LEU A 280 30.71 -15.66 11.93
C LEU A 280 29.79 -16.42 10.96
N ASN A 281 28.57 -15.92 10.74
CA ASN A 281 27.62 -16.46 9.78
C ASN A 281 27.75 -15.85 8.37
N GLY A 282 28.76 -14.99 8.13
CA GLY A 282 28.99 -14.38 6.82
C GLY A 282 27.89 -13.40 6.36
N ILE A 283 27.14 -12.82 7.30
CA ILE A 283 26.03 -11.94 6.98
C ILE A 283 26.53 -10.52 6.72
N ASN A 284 26.41 -10.07 5.48
CA ASN A 284 26.65 -8.68 5.10
C ASN A 284 25.41 -7.83 5.42
N VAL A 285 25.62 -6.70 6.11
CA VAL A 285 24.57 -5.77 6.55
C VAL A 285 24.77 -4.35 6.03
N ARG A 286 25.51 -4.21 4.92
CA ARG A 286 25.84 -2.93 4.27
C ARG A 286 25.72 -3.05 2.74
N HIS A 287 24.61 -3.59 2.26
CA HIS A 287 24.32 -3.59 0.83
C HIS A 287 24.08 -2.17 0.33
N SER A 288 24.43 -1.91 -0.93
CA SER A 288 24.11 -0.63 -1.55
C SER A 288 22.59 -0.53 -1.79
N GLN A 289 22.04 0.69 -1.74
CA GLN A 289 20.63 0.92 -2.09
C GLN A 289 20.29 0.44 -3.51
N LEU A 290 21.27 0.52 -4.40
CA LEU A 290 21.22 0.02 -5.78
C LEU A 290 20.88 -1.48 -5.84
N GLU A 291 21.24 -2.27 -4.83
CA GLU A 291 20.88 -3.69 -4.74
C GLU A 291 19.57 -3.96 -3.98
N MET A 292 19.26 -3.15 -2.97
CA MET A 292 18.15 -3.42 -2.04
C MET A 292 16.79 -2.97 -2.56
N ASN A 293 16.73 -1.89 -3.33
CA ASN A 293 15.47 -1.21 -3.68
C ASN A 293 14.70 -1.93 -4.82
N TRP A 294 14.72 -3.26 -4.84
CA TRP A 294 14.15 -4.10 -5.88
C TRP A 294 13.02 -4.98 -5.36
N HIS A 295 11.88 -4.90 -6.02
CA HIS A 295 10.75 -5.79 -5.85
C HIS A 295 10.72 -6.80 -7.01
N LEU A 296 10.73 -8.09 -6.70
CA LEU A 296 10.72 -9.16 -7.71
C LEU A 296 9.54 -10.11 -7.44
N PRO A 297 9.17 -10.99 -8.37
CA PRO A 297 8.40 -12.19 -8.03
C PRO A 297 9.20 -13.07 -7.04
N VAL A 298 8.52 -13.89 -6.24
CA VAL A 298 9.18 -14.84 -5.32
C VAL A 298 9.55 -16.10 -6.10
N ASP A 299 10.72 -16.67 -5.80
CA ASP A 299 11.27 -17.88 -6.42
C ASP A 299 11.27 -17.82 -7.96
N ASP A 300 11.84 -16.74 -8.50
CA ASP A 300 11.90 -16.48 -9.94
C ASP A 300 13.35 -16.20 -10.35
N ALA A 301 14.00 -17.23 -10.90
CA ALA A 301 15.41 -17.17 -11.29
C ALA A 301 15.66 -16.18 -12.43
N GLU A 302 14.75 -16.10 -13.40
CA GLU A 302 14.88 -15.20 -14.54
C GLU A 302 14.77 -13.73 -14.12
N ALA A 303 13.82 -13.40 -13.24
CA ALA A 303 13.70 -12.06 -12.67
C ALA A 303 14.94 -11.68 -11.85
N LEU A 304 15.48 -12.63 -11.06
CA LEU A 304 16.71 -12.41 -10.31
C LEU A 304 17.92 -12.17 -11.22
N ASP A 305 18.05 -12.93 -12.30
CA ASP A 305 19.13 -12.76 -13.26
C ASP A 305 19.00 -11.47 -14.08
N LEU A 306 17.78 -11.05 -14.40
CA LEU A 306 17.52 -9.74 -14.97
C LEU A 306 17.96 -8.62 -14.01
N LYS A 307 17.56 -8.70 -12.73
CA LYS A 307 18.04 -7.74 -11.72
C LYS A 307 19.56 -7.72 -11.65
N ARG A 308 20.22 -8.88 -11.56
CA ARG A 308 21.70 -8.95 -11.49
C ARG A 308 22.35 -8.29 -12.71
N PHE A 309 21.79 -8.50 -13.89
CA PHE A 309 22.25 -7.83 -15.11
C PHE A 309 22.11 -6.30 -14.99
N LEU A 310 20.95 -5.80 -14.57
CA LEU A 310 20.69 -4.35 -14.45
C LEU A 310 21.57 -3.70 -13.36
N VAL A 311 21.65 -4.31 -12.19
CA VAL A 311 22.50 -3.87 -11.06
C VAL A 311 23.96 -3.76 -11.49
N ARG A 312 24.50 -4.76 -12.20
CA ARG A 312 25.88 -4.72 -12.72
C ARG A 312 26.09 -3.57 -13.69
N ASN A 313 25.14 -3.34 -14.60
CA ASN A 313 25.22 -2.20 -15.52
C ASN A 313 25.15 -0.88 -14.76
N PHE A 314 24.34 -0.80 -13.70
CA PHE A 314 24.26 0.41 -12.89
C PHE A 314 25.56 0.70 -12.15
N ASP A 315 26.13 -0.32 -11.52
CA ASP A 315 27.43 -0.23 -10.85
C ASP A 315 28.54 0.22 -11.81
N GLN A 316 28.61 -0.37 -13.01
CA GLN A 316 29.60 -0.01 -14.05
C GLN A 316 29.47 1.41 -14.60
N ASN A 317 28.31 2.06 -14.43
CA ASN A 317 28.03 3.41 -14.95
C ASN A 317 27.85 4.45 -13.84
N ASP A 318 28.21 4.12 -12.59
CA ASP A 318 28.18 5.03 -11.43
C ASP A 318 26.84 5.78 -11.23
N ILE A 319 25.73 5.07 -11.35
CA ILE A 319 24.40 5.69 -11.38
C ILE A 319 23.84 5.83 -9.98
N SER A 320 23.36 7.02 -9.66
CA SER A 320 22.58 7.22 -8.44
C SER A 320 21.19 6.59 -8.61
N THR A 321 20.74 5.86 -7.59
CA THR A 321 19.37 5.35 -7.48
C THR A 321 18.73 5.73 -6.14
N TYR A 322 19.30 6.71 -5.44
CA TYR A 322 18.80 7.20 -4.17
C TYR A 322 17.31 7.55 -4.27
N GLY A 323 16.50 7.05 -3.34
CA GLY A 323 15.06 7.31 -3.28
C GLY A 323 14.20 6.62 -4.34
N LEU A 324 14.80 5.97 -5.35
CA LEU A 324 14.11 5.17 -6.36
C LEU A 324 13.97 3.71 -5.92
N THR A 325 12.91 3.09 -6.42
CA THR A 325 12.64 1.66 -6.27
C THR A 325 12.24 1.06 -7.61
N PHE A 326 12.68 -0.17 -7.87
CA PHE A 326 12.49 -0.88 -9.12
C PHE A 326 11.68 -2.16 -8.89
N GLY A 327 10.71 -2.43 -9.75
CA GLY A 327 9.90 -3.63 -9.71
C GLY A 327 10.10 -4.44 -11.00
N ILE A 328 10.20 -5.77 -10.90
CA ILE A 328 10.08 -6.68 -12.04
C ILE A 328 8.78 -7.46 -11.88
N SER A 329 7.99 -7.55 -12.94
CA SER A 329 6.74 -8.30 -12.95
C SER A 329 6.60 -9.15 -14.20
N ASN A 330 6.01 -10.33 -14.04
CA ASN A 330 5.59 -11.18 -15.17
C ASN A 330 4.10 -10.96 -15.52
N ASP A 331 3.40 -10.11 -14.76
CA ASP A 331 1.97 -9.85 -14.91
C ASP A 331 1.80 -8.48 -15.59
N VAL A 332 1.86 -8.45 -16.93
CA VAL A 332 1.67 -7.22 -17.70
C VAL A 332 0.33 -6.58 -17.37
N GLY A 333 0.33 -5.27 -17.09
CA GLY A 333 -0.89 -4.53 -16.77
C GLY A 333 -1.37 -4.69 -15.32
N LYS A 334 -0.65 -5.43 -14.45
CA LYS A 334 -0.95 -5.45 -13.02
C LYS A 334 -0.81 -4.03 -12.45
N ARG A 335 -1.74 -3.66 -11.56
CA ARG A 335 -1.81 -2.31 -10.96
C ARG A 335 -1.66 -2.30 -9.45
N SER A 336 -1.16 -3.40 -8.88
CA SER A 336 -0.84 -3.49 -7.45
C SER A 336 0.66 -3.30 -7.16
N HIS A 337 1.42 -2.71 -8.09
CA HIS A 337 2.85 -2.42 -7.87
C HIS A 337 3.01 -1.27 -6.90
N PHE A 338 4.17 -1.21 -6.24
CA PHE A 338 4.52 -0.14 -5.32
C PHE A 338 5.99 0.31 -5.47
N SER A 339 6.63 -0.09 -6.56
CA SER A 339 7.97 0.36 -6.94
C SER A 339 7.84 1.58 -7.86
N SER A 340 8.73 2.55 -7.69
CA SER A 340 8.71 3.82 -8.43
C SER A 340 8.79 3.62 -9.94
N ILE A 341 9.58 2.64 -10.37
CA ILE A 341 9.74 2.18 -11.74
C ILE A 341 9.38 0.69 -11.80
N VAL A 342 8.66 0.26 -12.83
CA VAL A 342 8.21 -1.11 -13.05
C VAL A 342 8.64 -1.60 -14.42
N ILE A 343 9.22 -2.80 -14.44
CA ILE A 343 9.63 -3.53 -15.64
C ILE A 343 8.68 -4.72 -15.76
N GLU A 344 7.82 -4.70 -16.76
CA GLU A 344 6.89 -5.80 -17.04
C GLU A 344 7.50 -6.68 -18.14
N LYS A 345 7.70 -7.98 -17.86
CA LYS A 345 8.11 -8.96 -18.87
C LYS A 345 6.90 -9.34 -19.71
N ASN A 346 6.97 -9.14 -21.02
CA ASN A 346 5.88 -9.48 -21.92
C ASN A 346 5.75 -11.01 -22.09
N PRO A 347 4.52 -11.53 -22.19
CA PRO A 347 4.31 -12.93 -22.56
C PRO A 347 4.80 -13.18 -23.99
N PRO A 348 5.31 -14.38 -24.30
CA PRO A 348 5.75 -14.71 -25.65
C PRO A 348 4.58 -14.56 -26.66
N PRO A 349 4.83 -14.10 -27.89
CA PRO A 349 3.80 -13.98 -28.91
C PRO A 349 3.13 -15.33 -29.21
N LYS A 350 1.80 -15.37 -29.15
CA LYS A 350 1.01 -16.61 -29.38
C LYS A 350 1.16 -17.19 -30.79
N LEU A 351 1.59 -16.38 -31.77
CA LEU A 351 1.70 -16.78 -33.18
C LEU A 351 2.96 -17.60 -33.51
N VAL A 352 3.95 -17.65 -32.62
CA VAL A 352 5.28 -18.21 -32.92
C VAL A 352 5.71 -19.20 -31.83
N ALA A 353 4.89 -20.23 -31.62
CA ALA A 353 5.14 -21.23 -30.57
C ALA A 353 6.39 -22.10 -30.81
N ASP A 354 6.86 -22.19 -32.06
CA ASP A 354 7.95 -23.08 -32.47
C ASP A 354 9.34 -22.41 -32.59
N PHE A 355 9.47 -21.11 -32.26
CA PHE A 355 10.76 -20.41 -32.27
C PHE A 355 11.11 -19.87 -30.88
N GLU A 356 12.39 -19.92 -30.52
CA GLU A 356 12.89 -19.22 -29.33
C GLU A 356 12.81 -17.70 -29.56
N VAL A 357 11.73 -17.10 -29.06
CA VAL A 357 11.55 -15.64 -29.08
C VAL A 357 12.25 -15.06 -27.86
N ARG A 358 13.13 -14.09 -28.09
CA ARG A 358 13.76 -13.33 -27.00
C ARG A 358 12.68 -12.59 -26.20
N PRO A 359 12.76 -12.55 -24.87
CA PRO A 359 11.78 -11.85 -24.07
C PRO A 359 11.86 -10.34 -24.34
N SER A 360 10.69 -9.71 -24.54
CA SER A 360 10.55 -8.26 -24.56
C SER A 360 9.98 -7.74 -23.24
N TYR A 361 10.15 -6.45 -22.99
CA TYR A 361 9.78 -5.81 -21.73
C TYR A 361 9.06 -4.48 -21.97
N ASN A 362 8.19 -4.09 -21.05
CA ASN A 362 7.68 -2.74 -20.94
C ASN A 362 8.32 -2.06 -19.73
N VAL A 363 8.59 -0.76 -19.84
CA VAL A 363 9.09 0.08 -18.75
C VAL A 363 8.04 1.13 -18.44
N LEU A 364 7.56 1.12 -17.20
CA LEU A 364 6.61 2.09 -16.67
C LEU A 364 7.20 2.76 -15.44
N HIS A 365 6.71 3.94 -15.09
CA HIS A 365 6.99 4.57 -13.81
C HIS A 365 5.73 5.22 -13.27
N PHE A 366 5.64 5.38 -11.94
CA PHE A 366 4.56 6.20 -11.38
C PHE A 366 4.78 7.67 -11.71
N LYS A 367 3.69 8.45 -11.81
CA LYS A 367 3.74 9.90 -11.91
C LYS A 367 4.62 10.44 -10.80
N ASN A 368 5.55 11.32 -11.17
CA ASN A 368 6.55 11.89 -10.28
C ASN A 368 7.46 10.85 -9.54
N PHE A 369 7.53 9.60 -10.02
CA PHE A 369 8.20 8.48 -9.35
C PHE A 369 7.68 8.24 -7.92
N ASP A 370 6.42 8.57 -7.67
CA ASP A 370 5.74 8.36 -6.40
C ASP A 370 4.61 7.33 -6.55
N PRO A 371 4.82 6.10 -6.03
CA PRO A 371 3.81 5.05 -6.03
C PRO A 371 2.47 5.44 -5.39
N ASN A 372 2.45 6.45 -4.50
CA ASN A 372 1.22 6.90 -3.86
C ASN A 372 0.29 7.68 -4.80
N THR A 373 0.80 8.18 -5.93
CA THR A 373 -0.02 8.82 -6.97
C THR A 373 -0.94 7.86 -7.71
N ASP A 374 -0.58 6.57 -7.69
CA ASP A 374 -1.25 5.49 -8.42
C ASP A 374 -1.57 5.78 -9.90
N THR A 375 -0.74 6.60 -10.52
CA THR A 375 -0.86 6.94 -11.93
C THR A 375 0.38 6.42 -12.65
N TYR A 376 0.20 5.41 -13.50
CA TYR A 376 1.29 4.85 -14.29
C TYR A 376 1.52 5.68 -15.55
N VAL A 377 2.79 5.92 -15.85
CA VAL A 377 3.26 6.52 -17.10
C VAL A 377 4.08 5.45 -17.83
N VAL A 378 3.64 5.11 -19.03
CA VAL A 378 4.40 4.22 -19.92
C VAL A 378 5.60 4.99 -20.45
N TYR A 379 6.81 4.47 -20.27
CA TYR A 379 8.05 5.07 -20.76
C TYR A 379 8.52 4.40 -22.05
N ALA A 380 8.51 3.07 -22.07
CA ALA A 380 8.88 2.27 -23.24
C ALA A 380 8.08 0.96 -23.26
N GLN A 381 7.86 0.40 -24.46
CA GLN A 381 7.14 -0.85 -24.65
C GLN A 381 7.90 -1.74 -25.63
N ASP A 382 7.74 -3.05 -25.46
CA ASP A 382 8.31 -4.07 -26.34
C ASP A 382 9.82 -3.94 -26.58
N VAL A 383 10.57 -3.53 -25.56
CA VAL A 383 12.03 -3.34 -25.63
C VAL A 383 12.81 -4.61 -25.29
N ASP A 384 14.01 -4.74 -25.85
CA ASP A 384 14.89 -5.85 -25.57
C ASP A 384 15.60 -5.70 -24.21
N LYS A 385 16.02 -6.82 -23.62
CA LYS A 385 16.78 -6.85 -22.35
C LYS A 385 17.98 -5.91 -22.34
N VAL A 386 18.67 -5.75 -23.48
CA VAL A 386 19.91 -4.95 -23.58
C VAL A 386 19.66 -3.45 -23.50
N GLU A 387 18.46 -2.99 -23.85
CA GLU A 387 18.08 -1.58 -23.85
C GLU A 387 17.63 -1.10 -22.45
N LEU A 388 17.21 -2.03 -21.59
CA LEU A 388 16.67 -1.72 -20.27
C LEU A 388 17.63 -0.91 -19.40
N SER A 389 18.93 -1.20 -19.42
CA SER A 389 19.89 -0.44 -18.60
C SER A 389 19.89 1.04 -18.99
N GLY A 390 20.01 1.35 -20.28
CA GLY A 390 19.97 2.72 -20.80
C GLY A 390 18.66 3.44 -20.46
N LEU A 391 17.51 2.79 -20.65
CA LEU A 391 16.20 3.39 -20.34
C LEU A 391 16.05 3.71 -18.85
N LEU A 392 16.51 2.82 -17.97
CA LEU A 392 16.43 3.05 -16.52
C LEU A 392 17.42 4.13 -16.06
N MET A 393 18.54 4.31 -16.76
CA MET A 393 19.48 5.41 -16.54
C MET A 393 18.87 6.76 -16.86
N GLU A 394 18.15 6.86 -17.98
CA GLU A 394 17.42 8.05 -18.36
C GLU A 394 16.31 8.37 -17.34
N LEU A 395 15.56 7.37 -16.90
CA LEU A 395 14.55 7.55 -15.85
C LEU A 395 15.16 7.99 -14.53
N SER A 396 16.34 7.49 -14.16
CA SER A 396 17.06 7.97 -12.98
C SER A 396 17.41 9.46 -13.11
N LYS A 397 17.96 9.90 -14.24
CA LYS A 397 18.23 11.33 -14.48
C LYS A 397 16.95 12.17 -14.41
N LYS A 398 15.88 11.73 -15.08
CA LYS A 398 14.56 12.40 -15.05
C LYS A 398 14.01 12.52 -13.63
N TYR A 399 14.22 11.52 -12.78
CA TYR A 399 13.87 11.57 -11.36
C TYR A 399 14.65 12.65 -10.62
N PHE A 400 15.98 12.67 -10.74
CA PHE A 400 16.81 13.67 -10.06
C PHE A 400 16.60 15.09 -10.58
N GLU A 401 16.22 15.23 -11.85
CA GLU A 401 15.84 16.53 -12.43
C GLU A 401 14.62 17.15 -11.75
N GLN A 402 13.73 16.37 -11.15
CA GLN A 402 12.55 16.89 -10.44
C GLN A 402 12.63 16.75 -8.91
N LEU A 403 13.60 15.99 -8.38
CA LEU A 403 13.74 15.74 -6.95
C LEU A 403 13.93 17.06 -6.18
N HIS A 404 13.10 17.27 -5.15
CA HIS A 404 13.04 18.51 -4.34
C HIS A 404 12.75 19.80 -5.11
N LYS A 405 12.49 19.74 -6.43
CA LYS A 405 11.88 20.87 -7.10
C LYS A 405 10.46 20.97 -6.57
N VAL A 406 10.13 22.13 -6.01
CA VAL A 406 8.77 22.48 -5.67
C VAL A 406 8.00 22.57 -6.98
N THR A 407 7.52 21.45 -7.49
CA THR A 407 6.22 21.45 -8.13
C THR A 407 5.28 21.84 -7.00
N ALA A 408 5.06 23.16 -6.86
CA ALA A 408 3.77 23.65 -6.42
C ALA A 408 2.76 22.74 -7.12
N PRO A 409 1.76 22.19 -6.40
CA PRO A 409 0.85 21.26 -7.00
C PRO A 409 0.48 21.85 -8.34
N THR A 410 0.94 21.22 -9.41
CA THR A 410 0.11 21.14 -10.58
C THR A 410 -1.07 20.36 -10.00
N GLU A 411 -2.02 21.10 -9.40
CA GLU A 411 -3.21 21.41 -10.17
C GLU A 411 -2.80 21.22 -11.63
N GLU A 412 -2.94 19.99 -12.10
CA GLU A 412 -3.81 19.84 -13.23
C GLU A 412 -4.99 20.77 -12.88
N LYS A 413 -4.84 22.03 -13.28
CA LYS A 413 -5.73 22.62 -14.23
C LYS A 413 -5.91 21.51 -15.27
N VAL A 414 -6.77 20.54 -14.92
CA VAL A 414 -7.91 20.27 -15.72
C VAL A 414 -8.35 21.67 -16.08
N GLN A 415 -7.86 22.14 -17.22
CA GLN A 415 -8.65 22.99 -18.05
C GLN A 415 -9.88 22.13 -18.34
N LEU A 416 -10.74 22.00 -17.34
CA LEU A 416 -12.11 22.37 -17.48
C LEU A 416 -11.95 23.71 -18.20
N LYS A 417 -12.02 23.66 -19.52
CA LYS A 417 -12.85 24.61 -20.21
C LYS A 417 -14.15 24.56 -19.43
N ALA A 418 -14.22 25.35 -18.37
CA ALA A 418 -15.44 25.77 -17.77
C ALA A 418 -16.13 26.41 -18.97
N LYS A 419 -17.05 25.67 -19.57
CA LYS A 419 -18.25 26.33 -20.00
C LYS A 419 -18.76 26.99 -18.73
N GLU A 420 -18.49 28.28 -18.63
CA GLU A 420 -19.21 29.17 -17.72
C GLU A 420 -20.68 29.10 -18.11
N GLU A 421 -21.37 28.08 -17.60
CA GLU A 421 -22.81 28.05 -17.49
C GLU A 421 -23.14 28.00 -15.99
N GLY A 422 -22.59 28.95 -15.24
CA GLY A 422 -23.17 29.32 -13.95
C GLY A 422 -24.36 30.22 -14.23
N SER A 423 -25.59 29.74 -13.99
CA SER A 423 -26.77 30.59 -14.07
C SER A 423 -26.79 31.52 -12.85
N THR A 424 -27.00 32.82 -13.09
CA THR A 424 -27.28 33.78 -12.02
C THR A 424 -28.69 33.53 -11.52
N VAL A 425 -28.80 33.04 -10.28
CA VAL A 425 -30.08 32.85 -9.58
C VAL A 425 -30.24 33.91 -8.49
N TYR A 426 -31.40 33.97 -7.86
CA TYR A 426 -31.66 34.91 -6.76
C TYR A 426 -31.98 34.15 -5.47
N GLN A 427 -31.32 34.49 -4.38
CA GLN A 427 -31.50 33.83 -3.09
C GLN A 427 -32.08 34.77 -2.04
N CYS A 428 -33.16 34.34 -1.39
CA CYS A 428 -33.74 35.01 -0.24
C CYS A 428 -32.73 35.06 0.91
N GLN A 429 -32.49 36.23 1.47
CA GLN A 429 -31.53 36.41 2.56
C GLN A 429 -32.06 35.94 3.93
N ASP A 430 -33.38 35.77 4.08
CA ASP A 430 -33.99 35.40 5.37
C ASP A 430 -34.02 33.88 5.59
N CYS A 431 -34.23 33.09 4.53
CA CYS A 431 -34.34 31.62 4.63
C CYS A 431 -33.52 30.85 3.59
N PHE A 432 -32.70 31.54 2.81
CA PHE A 432 -31.82 30.97 1.78
C PHE A 432 -32.50 30.21 0.64
N THR A 433 -33.82 30.35 0.50
CA THR A 433 -34.58 29.80 -0.64
C THR A 433 -34.11 30.44 -1.94
N ILE A 434 -33.85 29.61 -2.95
CA ILE A 434 -33.35 30.01 -4.26
C ILE A 434 -34.50 30.09 -5.25
N TYR A 435 -34.61 31.22 -5.93
CA TYR A 435 -35.40 31.40 -7.14
C TYR A 435 -34.49 31.23 -8.36
N ASP A 436 -34.76 30.18 -9.14
CA ASP A 436 -34.14 29.92 -10.44
C ASP A 436 -35.17 30.16 -11.54
N ALA A 437 -34.89 31.09 -12.45
CA ALA A 437 -35.73 31.39 -13.59
C ALA A 437 -36.03 30.15 -14.43
N ALA A 438 -35.09 29.22 -14.60
CA ALA A 438 -35.29 27.99 -15.38
C ALA A 438 -36.36 27.06 -14.78
N VAL A 439 -36.54 27.12 -13.46
CA VAL A 439 -37.50 26.29 -12.71
C VAL A 439 -38.82 27.03 -12.47
N GLY A 440 -38.78 28.35 -12.34
CA GLY A 440 -39.92 29.16 -11.91
C GLY A 440 -40.30 28.88 -10.45
N ASP A 441 -41.52 29.26 -10.07
CA ASP A 441 -42.06 29.00 -8.73
C ASP A 441 -43.51 28.55 -8.82
N LYS A 442 -43.73 27.24 -8.67
CA LYS A 442 -45.07 26.64 -8.75
C LYS A 442 -46.01 27.09 -7.63
N LYS A 443 -45.51 27.40 -6.43
CA LYS A 443 -46.34 27.81 -5.30
C LYS A 443 -46.94 29.20 -5.54
N ASN A 444 -46.12 30.09 -6.09
CA ASN A 444 -46.53 31.45 -6.45
C ASN A 444 -47.05 31.57 -7.90
N LYS A 445 -47.30 30.44 -8.57
CA LYS A 445 -47.78 30.36 -9.97
C LYS A 445 -46.90 31.12 -10.99
N ILE A 446 -45.59 31.16 -10.73
CA ILE A 446 -44.60 31.70 -11.66
C ILE A 446 -44.15 30.60 -12.62
N ALA A 447 -44.28 30.86 -13.92
CA ALA A 447 -43.91 29.91 -14.95
C ALA A 447 -42.40 29.67 -15.02
N LYS A 448 -42.01 28.55 -15.64
CA LYS A 448 -40.61 28.31 -16.01
C LYS A 448 -40.15 29.38 -17.01
N ASN A 449 -38.87 29.73 -16.94
CA ASN A 449 -38.18 30.75 -17.72
C ASN A 449 -38.65 32.20 -17.47
N THR A 450 -39.33 32.50 -16.36
CA THR A 450 -39.61 33.88 -15.95
C THR A 450 -38.35 34.51 -15.34
N PRO A 451 -37.81 35.63 -15.89
CA PRO A 451 -36.69 36.34 -15.27
C PRO A 451 -37.07 36.95 -13.93
N PHE A 452 -36.13 37.03 -12.98
CA PHE A 452 -36.37 37.63 -11.66
C PHE A 452 -36.87 39.08 -11.73
N LYS A 453 -36.44 39.85 -12.74
CA LYS A 453 -36.89 41.24 -12.97
C LYS A 453 -38.35 41.35 -13.43
N GLU A 454 -38.93 40.27 -13.95
CA GLU A 454 -40.31 40.20 -14.43
C GLU A 454 -41.26 39.60 -13.39
N LEU A 455 -40.76 39.31 -12.18
CA LEU A 455 -41.60 38.87 -11.08
C LEU A 455 -42.59 39.98 -10.69
N PRO A 456 -43.86 39.64 -10.41
CA PRO A 456 -44.84 40.60 -9.92
C PRO A 456 -44.35 41.31 -8.65
N SER A 457 -44.73 42.57 -8.46
CA SER A 457 -44.41 43.33 -7.24
C SER A 457 -44.96 42.71 -5.96
N LEU A 458 -45.98 41.83 -6.09
CA LEU A 458 -46.59 41.06 -5.01
C LEU A 458 -45.91 39.70 -4.75
N TYR A 459 -44.82 39.39 -5.46
CA TYR A 459 -44.09 38.14 -5.24
C TYR A 459 -43.44 38.11 -3.85
N SER A 460 -43.67 37.02 -3.12
CA SER A 460 -43.09 36.73 -1.83
C SER A 460 -42.37 35.38 -1.83
N CYS A 461 -41.36 35.22 -0.99
CA CYS A 461 -40.63 33.97 -0.88
C CYS A 461 -41.59 32.81 -0.53
N PRO A 462 -41.59 31.69 -1.27
CA PRO A 462 -42.54 30.57 -1.06
C PRO A 462 -42.31 29.78 0.23
N THR A 463 -41.25 30.13 0.98
CA THR A 463 -40.84 29.46 2.22
C THR A 463 -41.05 30.35 3.45
N CYS A 464 -40.71 31.64 3.36
CA CYS A 464 -40.73 32.55 4.52
C CYS A 464 -41.51 33.85 4.28
N GLU A 465 -42.19 33.99 3.14
CA GLU A 465 -43.04 35.13 2.78
C GLU A 465 -42.32 36.49 2.70
N ALA A 466 -40.98 36.50 2.76
CA ALA A 466 -40.18 37.69 2.59
C ALA A 466 -40.42 38.35 1.22
N SER A 467 -40.42 39.68 1.19
CA SER A 467 -40.66 40.45 -0.03
C SER A 467 -39.55 40.26 -1.06
N LEU A 468 -39.85 40.60 -2.32
CA LEU A 468 -38.91 40.57 -3.44
C LEU A 468 -37.59 41.34 -3.16
N ALA A 469 -37.62 42.37 -2.32
CA ALA A 469 -36.44 43.17 -1.96
C ALA A 469 -35.38 42.38 -1.15
N ASN A 470 -35.76 41.29 -0.49
CA ASN A 470 -34.87 40.47 0.33
C ASN A 470 -34.11 39.40 -0.49
N PHE A 471 -34.20 39.42 -1.81
CA PHE A 471 -33.46 38.50 -2.68
C PHE A 471 -32.18 39.16 -3.21
N LYS A 472 -31.06 38.43 -3.16
CA LYS A 472 -29.80 38.87 -3.76
C LYS A 472 -29.33 37.89 -4.85
N PRO A 473 -28.69 38.39 -5.92
CA PRO A 473 -28.13 37.52 -6.95
C PRO A 473 -26.98 36.69 -6.38
N VAL A 474 -27.01 35.37 -6.63
CA VAL A 474 -25.92 34.45 -6.29
C VAL A 474 -25.59 33.59 -7.50
N LYS A 475 -24.31 33.21 -7.62
CA LYS A 475 -23.86 32.30 -8.67
C LYS A 475 -24.00 30.87 -8.16
N LEU A 476 -24.90 30.09 -8.77
CA LEU A 476 -24.99 28.66 -8.50
C LEU A 476 -23.97 27.93 -9.37
N VAL A 477 -23.01 27.28 -8.74
CA VAL A 477 -22.12 26.33 -9.40
C VAL A 477 -22.68 24.95 -9.15
N LEU A 478 -23.33 24.36 -10.15
CA LEU A 478 -23.74 22.97 -10.09
C LEU A 478 -22.48 22.11 -10.18
N ALA A 479 -22.05 21.53 -9.06
CA ALA A 479 -21.07 20.45 -9.08
C ALA A 479 -21.72 19.27 -9.83
N LYS A 480 -21.15 18.92 -10.99
CA LYS A 480 -21.46 17.68 -11.70
C LYS A 480 -20.45 16.62 -11.33
#